data_AF-A0A0M3KA25-F1
#
_entry.id   AF-A0A0M3KA25-F1
#
_cell.length_a   1.000
_cell.length_b   1.000
_cell.length_c   1.000
_cell.angle_alpha   90.00
_cell.angle_beta   90.00
_cell.angle_gamma   90.00
#
_symmetry.space_group_name_H-M   'P 1'
#
loop_
_entity.id
_entity.type
_entity.pdbx_description
1 polymer ?
#
loop_
_entity_poly.entity_id
_entity_poly.type
_entity_poly.pdbx_seq_one_letter_code
_entity_poly.pdbx_strand_id
1 'polypeptide(L)'
;MKVALLTVSDSAVNGTREDKSGPTLRSLIDSSKTIDAETVECCLVEDDRDKIAQILIDLCTRSDVIITTGGTGFAPRDVTPEATLSVIDKRCGGLETALHMRSLQSTPLAALSRLCVGIRGHTLIVNLPGSTNAVKLM
;
A
#
# COMPACT_ATOMS: atom_id res chain seq x y z
N MET A 1 -10.69 -13.29 -5.19
CA MET A 1 -10.59 -12.00 -4.48
C MET A 1 -9.88 -10.99 -5.37
N LYS A 2 -10.44 -9.82 -5.62
CA LYS A 2 -9.88 -8.79 -6.50
C LYS A 2 -8.92 -7.89 -5.74
N VAL A 3 -7.66 -7.84 -6.18
CA VAL A 3 -6.62 -7.01 -5.55
C VAL A 3 -6.18 -5.90 -6.50
N ALA A 4 -6.21 -4.67 -6.01
CA ALA A 4 -5.62 -3.52 -6.70
C ALA A 4 -4.31 -3.12 -6.02
N LEU A 5 -3.34 -2.73 -6.85
CA LEU A 5 -2.03 -2.25 -6.42
C LEU A 5 -1.90 -0.76 -6.74
N LEU A 6 -1.48 0.03 -5.75
CA LEU A 6 -1.25 1.46 -5.91
C LEU A 6 0.18 1.82 -5.50
N THR A 7 1.02 2.12 -6.48
CA THR A 7 2.36 2.68 -6.22
C THR A 7 2.23 4.19 -6.03
N VAL A 8 2.64 4.69 -4.86
CA VAL A 8 2.72 6.11 -4.54
C VAL A 8 4.17 6.55 -4.67
N SER A 9 4.49 7.30 -5.72
CA SER A 9 5.82 7.90 -5.90
C SER A 9 5.84 8.99 -6.98
N ASP A 10 6.23 10.20 -6.59
CA ASP A 10 6.56 11.29 -7.53
C ASP A 10 7.60 10.84 -8.57
N SER A 11 8.63 10.11 -8.12
CA SER A 11 9.73 9.69 -8.99
C SER A 11 9.32 8.68 -10.05
N ALA A 12 8.39 7.79 -9.71
CA ALA A 12 7.87 6.77 -10.62
C ALA A 12 6.89 7.37 -11.64
N VAL A 13 6.01 8.27 -11.20
CA VAL A 13 5.10 9.00 -12.11
C VAL A 13 5.88 9.86 -13.10
N ASN A 14 6.93 10.55 -12.65
CA ASN A 14 7.77 11.39 -13.51
C ASN A 14 8.78 10.60 -14.36
N GLY A 15 8.79 9.27 -14.30
CA GLY A 15 9.70 8.41 -15.07
C GLY A 15 11.18 8.50 -14.68
N THR A 16 11.50 9.25 -13.61
CA THR A 16 12.88 9.39 -13.10
C THR A 16 13.39 8.13 -12.38
N ARG A 17 12.47 7.26 -11.96
CA ARG A 17 12.77 5.96 -11.35
C ARG A 17 11.75 4.94 -11.84
N GLU A 18 12.22 3.76 -12.23
CA GLU A 18 11.34 2.64 -12.57
C GLU A 18 10.63 2.10 -11.32
N ASP A 19 9.31 1.88 -11.40
CA ASP A 19 8.56 1.19 -10.35
C ASP A 19 8.92 -0.30 -10.33
N LYS A 20 9.63 -0.71 -9.27
CA LYS A 20 9.98 -2.11 -9.02
C LYS A 20 9.07 -2.75 -7.97
N SER A 21 8.37 -1.95 -7.17
CA SER A 21 7.57 -2.43 -6.05
C SER A 21 6.21 -2.94 -6.52
N GLY A 22 5.55 -2.23 -7.45
CA GLY A 22 4.30 -2.67 -8.07
C GLY A 22 4.42 -4.03 -8.77
N PRO A 23 5.40 -4.24 -9.67
CA PRO A 23 5.62 -5.54 -10.31
C PRO A 23 5.98 -6.66 -9.32
N THR A 24 6.75 -6.34 -8.27
CA THR A 24 7.09 -7.30 -7.21
C THR A 24 5.84 -7.72 -6.45
N LEU A 25 4.98 -6.78 -6.05
CA LEU A 25 3.71 -7.07 -5.37
C LEU A 25 2.82 -7.98 -6.22
N ARG A 26 2.67 -7.65 -7.50
CA ARG A 26 1.90 -8.47 -8.44
C ARG A 26 2.43 -9.91 -8.49
N SER A 27 3.74 -10.08 -8.65
CA SER A 27 4.35 -11.41 -8.67
C SER A 27 4.15 -12.18 -7.37
N LEU A 28 4.13 -11.52 -6.21
CA LEU A 28 3.89 -12.16 -4.91
C LEU A 28 2.44 -12.61 -4.75
N ILE A 29 1.49 -11.79 -5.20
CA ILE A 29 0.06 -12.15 -5.20
C ILE A 29 -0.18 -13.31 -6.15
N ASP A 30 0.28 -13.19 -7.40
CA ASP A 30 0.05 -14.18 -8.45
C ASP A 30 0.74 -15.54 -8.13
N SER A 31 1.80 -15.54 -7.31
CA SER A 31 2.48 -16.76 -6.84
C SER A 31 1.97 -17.31 -5.51
N SER A 32 1.05 -16.59 -4.84
CA SER A 32 0.49 -17.03 -3.56
C SER A 32 -0.39 -18.25 -3.74
N LYS A 33 -0.10 -19.31 -2.98
CA LYS A 33 -0.92 -20.53 -2.94
C LYS A 33 -2.00 -20.49 -1.86
N THR A 34 -1.98 -19.44 -1.03
CA THR A 34 -2.81 -19.33 0.17
C THR A 34 -4.10 -18.57 -0.11
N ILE A 35 -4.10 -17.70 -1.12
CA ILE A 35 -5.23 -16.83 -1.44
C ILE A 35 -5.52 -16.94 -2.92
N ASP A 36 -6.77 -17.25 -3.27
CA ASP A 36 -7.27 -17.15 -4.63
C ASP A 36 -7.54 -15.68 -4.96
N ALA A 37 -6.48 -14.99 -5.37
CA ALA A 37 -6.44 -13.57 -5.64
C ALA A 37 -6.15 -13.30 -7.12
N GLU A 38 -6.90 -12.36 -7.69
CA GLU A 38 -6.68 -11.85 -9.03
C GLU A 38 -6.22 -10.40 -8.91
N THR A 39 -5.03 -10.09 -9.43
CA THR A 39 -4.56 -8.70 -9.53
C THR A 39 -5.33 -8.01 -10.66
N VAL A 40 -6.29 -7.15 -10.31
CA VAL A 40 -7.17 -6.50 -11.29
C VAL A 40 -6.61 -5.19 -11.84
N GLU A 41 -5.71 -4.54 -11.10
CA GLU A 41 -5.20 -3.21 -11.49
C GLU A 41 -3.86 -2.89 -10.82
N CYS A 42 -3.00 -2.19 -11.56
CA CYS A 42 -1.77 -1.60 -11.06
C CYS A 42 -1.74 -0.11 -11.44
N CYS A 43 -1.85 0.77 -10.45
CA CYS A 43 -1.90 2.21 -10.63
C CYS A 43 -0.64 2.88 -10.08
N LEU A 44 -0.27 4.01 -10.67
CA LEU A 44 0.75 4.92 -10.16
C LEU A 44 0.11 6.26 -9.80
N VAL A 45 0.53 6.85 -8.69
CA VAL A 45 0.09 8.18 -8.26
C VAL A 45 1.25 8.94 -7.61
N GLU A 46 1.21 10.27 -7.73
CA GLU A 46 2.14 11.17 -7.06
C GLU A 46 1.93 11.16 -5.55
N ASP A 47 2.93 11.62 -4.81
CA ASP A 47 2.91 11.84 -3.37
C ASP A 47 2.07 13.11 -3.05
N ASP A 48 0.78 13.02 -3.35
CA ASP A 48 -0.25 14.04 -3.17
C ASP A 48 -1.46 13.43 -2.47
N ARG A 49 -1.82 14.01 -1.32
CA ARG A 49 -2.84 13.45 -0.43
C ARG A 49 -4.20 13.31 -1.11
N ASP A 50 -4.62 14.31 -1.86
CA ASP A 50 -5.96 14.35 -2.46
C ASP A 50 -6.03 13.40 -3.66
N LYS A 51 -4.96 13.33 -4.47
CA LYS A 51 -4.87 12.36 -5.57
C LYS A 51 -4.89 10.91 -5.07
N ILE A 52 -4.14 10.61 -4.01
CA ILE A 52 -4.13 9.28 -3.39
C ILE A 52 -5.53 8.94 -2.88
N ALA A 53 -6.16 9.84 -2.11
CA ALA A 53 -7.50 9.63 -1.57
C ALA A 53 -8.54 9.37 -2.68
N GLN A 54 -8.49 10.14 -3.77
CA GLN A 54 -9.42 10.00 -4.89
C GLN A 54 -9.28 8.63 -5.58
N ILE A 55 -8.05 8.16 -5.80
CA ILE A 55 -7.79 6.85 -6.40
C ILE A 55 -8.21 5.72 -5.44
N LEU A 56 -7.94 5.84 -4.14
CA LEU A 56 -8.40 4.85 -3.16
C LEU A 56 -9.93 4.69 -3.19
N ILE A 57 -10.67 5.80 -3.22
CA ILE A 57 -12.13 5.79 -3.30
C ILE A 57 -12.62 5.09 -4.57
N ASP A 58 -11.99 5.40 -5.70
CA ASP A 58 -12.32 4.81 -7.00
C ASP A 58 -12.04 3.29 -7.03
N LEU A 59 -10.86 2.86 -6.57
CA LEU A 59 -10.49 1.44 -6.50
C LEU A 59 -11.41 0.64 -5.58
N CYS A 60 -11.91 1.21 -4.49
CA CYS A 60 -12.88 0.54 -3.61
C CYS A 60 -14.18 0.13 -4.32
N THR A 61 -14.50 0.71 -5.47
CA THR A 61 -15.70 0.31 -6.24
C THR A 61 -15.57 -1.04 -6.93
N ARG A 62 -14.35 -1.55 -7.09
CA ARG A 62 -14.04 -2.72 -7.93
C ARG A 62 -13.03 -3.71 -7.33
N SER A 63 -12.52 -3.44 -6.13
CA SER A 63 -11.50 -4.27 -5.45
C SER A 63 -11.94 -4.68 -4.05
N ASP A 64 -11.61 -5.91 -3.68
CA ASP A 64 -11.80 -6.43 -2.32
C ASP A 64 -10.63 -5.99 -1.41
N VAL A 65 -9.43 -5.86 -1.99
CA VAL A 65 -8.23 -5.43 -1.29
C VAL A 65 -7.47 -4.42 -2.14
N ILE A 66 -6.99 -3.34 -1.51
CA ILE A 66 -6.06 -2.38 -2.08
C ILE A 66 -4.76 -2.47 -1.27
N ILE A 67 -3.65 -2.69 -1.97
CA ILE A 67 -2.31 -2.63 -1.39
C ILE A 67 -1.60 -1.42 -1.98
N THR A 68 -1.24 -0.46 -1.13
CA THR A 68 -0.43 0.67 -1.54
C THR A 68 1.05 0.40 -1.23
N THR A 69 1.97 0.93 -2.02
CA THR A 69 3.40 0.89 -1.75
C THR A 69 4.01 2.27 -1.93
N GLY A 70 4.70 2.76 -0.89
CA GLY A 70 5.32 4.10 -0.89
C GLY A 70 4.54 5.14 -0.08
N GLY A 71 5.19 6.28 0.18
CA GLY A 71 4.61 7.42 0.89
C GLY A 71 4.33 7.19 2.39
N THR A 72 4.92 6.17 3.04
CA THR A 72 4.70 5.84 4.47
C THR A 72 5.87 6.23 5.39
N GLY A 73 6.91 6.88 4.86
CA GLY A 73 8.09 7.29 5.62
C GLY A 73 7.91 8.63 6.34
N PHE A 74 9.02 9.28 6.68
CA PHE A 74 9.06 10.59 7.37
C PHE A 74 9.44 11.75 6.43
N ALA A 75 9.54 11.52 5.12
CA ALA A 75 9.79 12.60 4.18
C ALA A 75 8.60 13.58 4.15
N PRO A 76 8.81 14.88 3.88
CA PRO A 76 7.72 15.86 3.86
C PRO A 76 6.58 15.53 2.87
N ARG A 77 6.88 14.73 1.85
CA ARG A 77 5.92 14.28 0.84
C ARG A 77 5.26 12.94 1.17
N ASP A 78 5.74 12.20 2.16
CA ASP A 78 5.13 10.93 2.54
C ASP A 78 3.75 11.19 3.17
N VAL A 79 2.67 11.01 2.40
CA VAL A 79 1.29 11.34 2.83
C VAL A 79 0.29 10.20 2.63
N THR A 80 0.77 8.99 2.29
CA THR A 80 -0.10 7.83 2.05
C THR A 80 -0.95 7.44 3.28
N PRO A 81 -0.42 7.41 4.51
CA PRO A 81 -1.22 7.14 5.70
C PRO A 81 -2.32 8.18 5.93
N GLU A 82 -2.00 9.47 5.75
CA GLU A 82 -2.95 10.58 5.89
C GLU A 82 -4.07 10.53 4.85
N ALA A 83 -3.75 10.19 3.60
CA ALA A 83 -4.73 9.96 2.55
C ALA A 83 -5.62 8.75 2.88
N THR A 84 -5.03 7.64 3.35
CA THR A 84 -5.76 6.43 3.73
C THR A 84 -6.71 6.69 4.90
N LEU A 85 -6.24 7.35 5.96
CA LEU A 85 -7.06 7.72 7.12
C LEU A 85 -8.24 8.62 6.76
N SER A 86 -8.12 9.42 5.70
CA SER A 86 -9.20 10.30 5.25
C SER A 86 -10.34 9.58 4.51
N VAL A 87 -10.14 8.35 4.06
CA VAL A 87 -11.11 7.61 3.24
C VAL A 87 -11.66 6.34 3.90
N ILE A 88 -10.98 5.78 4.90
CA ILE A 88 -11.45 4.57 5.59
C ILE A 88 -12.63 4.88 6.52
N ASP A 89 -13.56 3.93 6.61
CA ASP A 89 -14.68 3.97 7.57
C ASP A 89 -14.25 3.41 8.93
N LYS A 90 -13.32 2.44 8.93
CA LYS A 90 -12.85 1.77 10.14
C LYS A 90 -11.37 1.45 10.06
N ARG A 91 -10.61 1.90 11.05
CA ARG A 91 -9.17 1.57 11.19
C ARG A 91 -8.98 0.14 11.71
N CYS A 92 -7.95 -0.53 11.21
CA CYS A 92 -7.58 -1.90 11.57
C CYS A 92 -6.22 -1.93 12.31
N GLY A 93 -6.18 -1.39 13.53
CA GLY A 93 -4.94 -1.30 14.32
C GLY A 93 -4.28 -2.65 14.66
N GLY A 94 -5.06 -3.74 14.66
CA GLY A 94 -4.53 -5.10 14.85
C GLY A 94 -3.59 -5.53 13.71
N LEU A 95 -3.98 -5.24 12.46
CA LEU A 95 -3.13 -5.52 11.29
C LEU A 95 -1.91 -4.61 11.25
N GLU A 96 -2.07 -3.32 11.60
CA GLU A 96 -0.94 -2.40 11.73
C GLU A 96 0.12 -2.93 12.71
N THR A 97 -0.33 -3.38 13.88
CA THR A 97 0.54 -3.97 14.90
C THR A 97 1.23 -5.23 14.36
N ALA A 98 0.49 -6.13 13.72
CA ALA A 98 1.06 -7.37 13.17
C ALA A 98 2.13 -7.09 12.10
N LEU A 99 1.87 -6.16 11.17
CA LEU A 99 2.81 -5.76 10.13
C LEU A 99 4.07 -5.11 10.72
N HIS A 100 3.91 -4.24 11.72
CA HIS A 100 5.04 -3.66 12.45
C HIS A 100 5.86 -4.73 13.15
N MET A 101 5.23 -5.61 13.93
CA MET A 101 5.94 -6.67 14.66
C MET A 101 6.70 -7.60 13.72
N ARG A 102 6.13 -7.98 12.58
CA ARG A 102 6.83 -8.78 11.56
C ARG A 102 8.01 -8.05 10.96
N SER A 103 7.85 -6.78 10.63
CA SER A 103 8.92 -6.01 9.98
C SER A 103 10.09 -5.69 10.92
N LEU A 104 9.79 -5.47 12.20
CA LEU A 104 10.79 -5.25 13.25
C LEU A 104 11.69 -6.47 13.49
N GLN A 105 11.24 -7.68 13.14
CA GLN A 105 12.09 -8.88 13.17
C GLN A 105 13.19 -8.84 12.11
N SER A 106 13.00 -8.09 11.03
CA SER A 106 14.00 -7.95 9.97
C SER A 106 14.89 -6.73 10.14
N THR A 107 14.33 -5.59 10.54
CA THR A 107 15.11 -4.37 10.74
C THR A 107 14.47 -3.44 11.77
N PRO A 108 15.27 -2.85 12.69
CA PRO A 108 14.76 -1.84 13.63
C PRO A 108 14.23 -0.59 12.92
N LEU A 109 14.69 -0.31 11.69
CA LEU A 109 14.22 0.83 10.89
C LEU A 109 12.76 0.69 10.47
N ALA A 110 12.16 -0.51 10.56
CA ALA A 110 10.74 -0.70 10.32
C ALA A 110 9.86 0.15 11.27
N ALA A 111 10.38 0.54 12.44
CA ALA A 111 9.72 1.45 13.36
C ALA A 111 9.42 2.84 12.75
N LEU A 112 10.12 3.22 11.68
CA LEU A 112 9.95 4.50 10.99
C LEU A 112 8.82 4.47 9.96
N SER A 113 8.21 3.32 9.68
CA SER A 113 7.02 3.29 8.84
C SER A 113 5.82 3.80 9.62
N ARG A 114 5.04 4.68 9.00
CA ARG A 114 3.76 5.19 9.51
C ARG A 114 2.57 4.49 8.86
N LEU A 115 2.73 3.24 8.43
CA LEU A 115 1.68 2.53 7.70
C LEU A 115 0.33 2.59 8.42
N CYS A 116 -0.73 2.67 7.64
CA CYS A 116 -2.10 2.61 8.12
C CYS A 116 -2.80 1.43 7.44
N VAL A 117 -3.72 0.80 8.16
CA VAL A 117 -4.60 -0.24 7.62
C VAL A 117 -6.03 0.08 8.00
N GLY A 118 -6.95 -0.06 7.07
CA GLY A 118 -8.36 0.20 7.34
C GLY A 118 -9.29 -0.37 6.30
N ILE A 119 -10.59 -0.23 6.55
CA ILE A 119 -11.67 -0.72 5.70
C ILE A 119 -12.48 0.47 5.22
N ARG A 120 -12.81 0.49 3.94
CA ARG A 120 -13.80 1.37 3.32
C ARG A 120 -14.86 0.51 2.62
N GLY A 121 -16.11 0.59 3.04
CA GLY A 121 -17.19 -0.28 2.58
C GLY A 121 -16.83 -1.76 2.78
N HIS A 122 -16.61 -2.46 1.67
CA HIS A 122 -16.22 -3.86 1.65
C HIS A 122 -14.74 -4.09 1.28
N THR A 123 -13.96 -3.02 1.13
CA THR A 123 -12.57 -3.08 0.68
C THR A 123 -11.60 -2.88 1.84
N LEU A 124 -10.62 -3.79 1.97
CA LEU A 124 -9.48 -3.62 2.87
C LEU A 124 -8.39 -2.80 2.18
N ILE A 125 -7.88 -1.77 2.85
CA ILE A 125 -6.76 -0.94 2.37
C ILE A 125 -5.56 -1.16 3.30
N VAL A 126 -4.43 -1.56 2.72
CA VAL A 126 -3.17 -1.84 3.43
C VAL A 126 -2.07 -0.97 2.86
N ASN A 127 -1.44 -0.13 3.69
CA ASN A 127 -0.25 0.59 3.26
C ASN A 127 1.02 -0.20 3.55
N LEU A 128 1.87 -0.37 2.53
CA LEU A 128 3.19 -0.98 2.66
C LEU A 128 4.30 0.04 2.36
N PRO A 129 5.51 -0.14 2.89
CA PRO A 129 6.65 0.68 2.54
C PRO A 129 7.01 0.59 1.05
N GLY A 130 7.67 1.63 0.52
CA GLY A 130 8.03 1.73 -0.90
C GLY A 130 9.22 0.87 -1.34
N SER A 131 9.88 0.16 -0.43
CA SER A 131 11.05 -0.67 -0.75
C SER A 131 10.63 -2.10 -1.10
N THR A 132 11.21 -2.66 -2.16
CA THR A 132 10.94 -4.04 -2.59
C THR A 132 11.28 -5.07 -1.53
N ASN A 133 12.28 -4.80 -0.68
CA ASN A 133 12.63 -5.67 0.43
C ASN A 133 11.55 -5.68 1.51
N ALA A 134 10.97 -4.52 1.84
CA ALA A 134 9.88 -4.46 2.82
C ALA A 134 8.62 -5.15 2.29
N VAL A 135 8.30 -4.93 1.01
CA VAL A 135 7.17 -5.58 0.33
C VAL A 135 7.27 -7.11 0.36
N LYS A 136 8.46 -7.69 0.21
CA LYS A 136 8.66 -9.16 0.25
C LYS A 136 8.55 -9.75 1.65
N LEU A 137 8.63 -8.91 2.68
CA LEU A 137 8.72 -9.30 4.09
C LEU A 137 7.37 -9.28 4.80
N MET A 138 6.42 -8.49 4.28
CA MET A 138 5.08 -8.28 4.81
C MET A 138 4.06 -9.13 4.06
#